data_AF-A0A1G5VW18-F1
#
_entry.id   AF-A0A1G5VW18-F1
#
_cell.length_a   1.000
_cell.length_b   1.000
_cell.length_c   1.000
_cell.angle_alpha   90.00
_cell.angle_beta   90.00
_cell.angle_gamma   90.00
#
_symmetry.space_group_name_H-M   'P 1'
#
loop_
_entity.id
_entity.type
_entity.pdbx_description
1 polymer ?
#
loop_
_entity_poly.entity_id
_entity_poly.type
_entity_poly.pdbx_seq_one_letter_code
_entity_poly.pdbx_strand_id
1 'polypeptide(L)'
;MRSVRKLFYRVVGIIIVPTILLVCFILYSHFSGKTLKWPWAVESENDFLPNAKIYSAKVYDATGEEYLGERGYIKVGPTELASLTPTQYYNYYNTVLKNTDYLWFTFVCPDGTGLYIPNVEDGGACYCTIDSMGRVVHPKGFIIVEGETCYYAENNN
;
A
#
# COMPACT_ATOMS: atom_id res chain seq x y z
N MET A 1 26.44 36.12 -43.44
CA MET A 1 25.45 35.19 -42.84
C MET A 1 26.00 33.85 -42.31
N ARG A 2 27.27 33.45 -42.55
CA ARG A 2 27.83 32.17 -42.06
C ARG A 2 28.25 32.15 -40.58
N SER A 3 28.70 33.28 -40.00
CA SER A 3 29.15 33.32 -38.58
C SER A 3 28.01 33.28 -37.56
N VAL A 4 26.86 33.86 -37.88
CA VAL A 4 25.70 33.92 -36.96
C VAL A 4 25.14 32.52 -36.69
N ARG A 5 25.12 31.63 -37.70
CA ARG A 5 24.69 30.24 -37.55
C ARG A 5 25.60 29.46 -36.60
N LYS A 6 26.91 29.63 -36.67
CA LYS A 6 27.87 28.96 -35.77
C LYS A 6 27.73 29.43 -34.32
N LEU A 7 27.44 30.71 -34.09
CA LEU A 7 27.18 31.24 -32.76
C LEU A 7 25.86 30.68 -32.20
N PHE A 8 24.83 30.61 -33.03
CA PHE A 8 23.52 30.06 -32.67
C PHE A 8 23.61 28.59 -32.25
N TYR A 9 24.33 27.75 -33.00
CA TYR A 9 24.56 26.34 -32.62
C TYR A 9 25.39 26.18 -31.34
N ARG A 10 26.33 27.09 -31.06
CA ARG A 10 27.09 27.07 -29.81
C ARG A 10 26.23 27.44 -28.60
N VAL A 11 25.35 28.44 -28.71
CA VAL A 11 24.45 28.85 -27.62
C VAL A 11 23.36 27.79 -27.38
N VAL A 12 22.77 27.25 -28.46
CA VAL A 12 21.75 26.20 -28.38
C VAL A 12 22.33 24.90 -27.80
N GLY A 13 23.53 24.49 -28.23
CA GLY A 13 24.17 23.27 -27.75
C GLY A 13 24.66 23.34 -26.30
N ILE A 14 25.09 24.53 -25.83
CA ILE A 14 25.66 24.71 -24.48
C ILE A 14 24.58 25.02 -23.43
N ILE A 15 23.46 25.64 -23.81
CA ILE A 15 22.45 26.07 -22.82
C ILE A 15 21.17 25.22 -22.90
N ILE A 16 20.67 24.94 -24.10
CA ILE A 16 19.37 24.28 -24.27
C ILE A 16 19.48 22.77 -24.02
N VAL A 17 20.56 22.12 -24.48
CA VAL A 17 20.76 20.68 -24.27
C VAL A 17 20.91 20.31 -22.78
N PRO A 18 21.75 20.97 -21.97
CA PRO A 18 21.85 20.63 -20.55
C PRO A 18 20.62 21.03 -19.74
N THR A 19 19.87 22.07 -20.12
CA THR A 19 18.60 22.40 -19.44
C THR A 19 17.51 21.38 -19.74
N ILE A 20 17.40 20.91 -20.98
CA ILE A 20 16.49 19.80 -21.33
C ILE A 20 16.90 18.51 -20.62
N LEU A 21 18.20 18.18 -20.57
CA LEU A 21 18.68 17.00 -19.84
C LEU A 21 18.46 17.12 -18.33
N LEU A 22 18.60 18.31 -17.75
CA LEU A 22 18.31 18.56 -16.34
C LEU A 22 16.81 18.45 -16.04
N VAL A 23 15.95 19.00 -16.90
CA VAL A 23 14.49 18.85 -16.78
C VAL A 23 14.09 17.39 -16.97
N CYS A 24 14.66 16.68 -17.95
CA CYS A 24 14.45 15.23 -18.12
C CYS A 24 14.99 14.44 -16.92
N PHE A 25 16.09 14.86 -16.28
CA PHE A 25 16.63 14.22 -15.08
C PHE A 25 15.76 14.52 -13.84
N ILE A 26 15.20 15.72 -13.71
CA ILE A 26 14.24 16.08 -12.66
C ILE A 26 12.94 15.32 -12.85
N LEU A 27 12.42 15.25 -14.09
CA LEU A 27 11.27 14.43 -14.43
C LEU A 27 11.56 12.95 -14.21
N TYR A 28 12.71 12.45 -14.65
CA TYR A 28 13.14 11.06 -14.41
C TYR A 28 13.29 10.77 -12.92
N SER A 29 13.93 11.64 -12.13
CA SER A 29 14.03 11.44 -10.68
C SER A 29 12.68 11.55 -9.96
N HIS A 30 11.78 12.42 -10.42
CA HIS A 30 10.40 12.49 -9.93
C HIS A 30 9.55 11.26 -10.35
N PHE A 31 9.82 10.68 -11.51
CA PHE A 31 9.01 9.58 -12.07
C PHE A 31 9.59 8.18 -11.81
N SER A 32 10.90 8.06 -11.60
CA SER A 32 11.63 6.80 -11.36
C SER A 32 11.75 6.44 -9.88
N GLY A 33 11.20 7.27 -8.98
CA GLY A 33 11.11 7.00 -7.54
C GLY A 33 10.01 6.03 -7.12
N LYS A 34 9.30 5.37 -8.06
CA LYS A 34 8.32 4.32 -7.73
C LYS A 34 8.48 3.18 -8.72
N THR A 35 9.04 2.07 -8.24
CA THR A 35 9.12 0.82 -8.97
C THR A 35 7.72 0.37 -9.42
N LEU A 36 7.61 -0.03 -10.70
CA LEU A 36 6.44 -0.69 -11.26
C LEU A 36 6.14 -1.99 -10.49
N LYS A 37 4.89 -2.21 -10.07
CA LYS A 37 4.35 -3.54 -9.74
C LYS A 37 2.93 -3.72 -10.30
N TRP A 38 2.73 -4.87 -10.94
CA TRP A 38 1.49 -5.41 -11.51
C TRP A 38 0.58 -6.00 -10.39
N PRO A 39 -0.76 -6.18 -10.55
CA PRO A 39 -1.70 -5.53 -11.47
C PRO A 39 -2.28 -4.21 -10.95
N TRP A 40 -2.18 -3.91 -9.66
CA TRP A 40 -2.98 -2.86 -9.02
C TRP A 40 -2.40 -1.45 -9.14
N ALA A 41 -1.43 -1.22 -10.02
CA ALA A 41 -0.94 0.12 -10.35
C ALA A 41 -1.92 0.94 -11.22
N VAL A 42 -3.22 0.75 -11.02
CA VAL A 42 -4.25 1.68 -11.48
C VAL A 42 -4.60 2.50 -10.25
N GLU A 43 -4.42 3.83 -10.30
CA GLU A 43 -5.13 4.68 -9.34
C GLU A 43 -6.62 4.37 -9.49
N SER A 44 -7.14 3.60 -8.55
CA SER A 44 -8.56 3.34 -8.46
C SER A 44 -9.20 4.63 -7.98
N GLU A 45 -10.00 5.27 -8.84
CA GLU A 45 -10.86 6.40 -8.44
C GLU A 45 -11.87 5.99 -7.36
N ASN A 46 -12.05 4.69 -7.11
CA ASN A 46 -13.05 4.15 -6.21
C ASN A 46 -12.39 3.56 -4.96
N ASP A 47 -12.06 4.44 -4.01
CA ASP A 47 -11.62 4.02 -2.67
C ASP A 47 -12.83 3.57 -1.82
N PHE A 48 -12.93 2.27 -1.61
CA PHE A 48 -14.01 1.66 -0.83
C PHE A 48 -13.77 1.76 0.68
N LEU A 49 -12.53 2.02 1.13
CA LEU A 49 -12.13 1.92 2.53
C LEU A 49 -12.75 2.98 3.46
N PRO A 50 -12.87 4.26 3.08
CA PRO A 50 -13.44 5.28 3.96
C PRO A 50 -14.87 5.00 4.41
N ASN A 51 -15.63 4.24 3.62
CA ASN A 51 -17.01 3.87 3.91
C ASN A 51 -17.15 2.42 4.42
N ALA A 52 -16.04 1.70 4.58
CA ALA A 52 -16.06 0.32 5.01
C ALA A 52 -16.57 0.23 6.46
N LYS A 53 -17.62 -0.57 6.67
CA LYS A 53 -18.13 -0.81 8.02
C LYS A 53 -17.17 -1.71 8.79
N ILE A 54 -16.67 -1.21 9.92
CA ILE A 54 -15.85 -1.97 10.86
C ILE A 54 -16.75 -2.81 11.76
N TYR A 55 -16.33 -4.05 11.96
CA TYR A 55 -16.89 -4.99 12.93
C TYR A 55 -15.82 -5.31 13.96
N SER A 56 -16.23 -5.71 15.15
CA SER A 56 -15.32 -6.25 16.16
C SER A 56 -15.77 -7.63 16.64
N ALA A 57 -14.82 -8.39 17.17
CA ALA A 57 -15.08 -9.65 17.86
C ALA A 57 -14.16 -9.77 19.07
N LYS A 58 -14.72 -10.26 20.18
CA LYS A 58 -13.96 -10.51 21.41
C LYS A 58 -12.94 -11.62 21.18
N VAL A 59 -11.77 -11.42 21.77
CA VAL A 59 -10.67 -12.37 21.77
C VAL A 59 -10.49 -12.87 23.20
N TYR A 60 -10.43 -14.20 23.32
CA TYR A 60 -10.14 -14.88 24.56
C TYR A 60 -8.81 -15.62 24.44
N ASP A 61 -8.28 -16.03 25.59
CA ASP A 61 -7.13 -16.90 25.68
C ASP A 61 -7.40 -18.30 25.10
N ALA A 62 -6.40 -19.17 25.13
CA ALA A 62 -6.50 -20.52 24.58
C ALA A 62 -7.55 -21.39 25.31
N THR A 63 -7.86 -21.08 26.57
CA THR A 63 -8.88 -21.79 27.35
C THR A 63 -10.29 -21.23 27.13
N GLY A 64 -10.40 -19.98 26.66
CA GLY A 64 -11.66 -19.28 26.46
C GLY A 64 -12.20 -18.60 27.71
N GLU A 65 -11.43 -18.57 28.80
CA GLU A 65 -11.85 -18.05 30.10
C GLU A 65 -11.46 -16.59 30.30
N GLU A 66 -10.27 -16.19 29.83
CA GLU A 66 -9.75 -14.85 30.02
C GLU A 66 -9.98 -14.00 28.78
N TYR A 67 -10.58 -12.81 28.97
CA TYR A 67 -10.76 -11.83 27.92
C TYR A 67 -9.46 -11.06 27.67
N LEU A 68 -8.96 -11.10 26.43
CA LEU A 68 -7.68 -10.51 26.05
C LEU A 68 -7.83 -9.17 25.31
N GLY A 69 -9.01 -8.88 24.76
CA GLY A 69 -9.26 -7.68 23.96
C GLY A 69 -10.19 -7.94 22.78
N GLU A 70 -10.19 -7.03 21.81
CA GLU A 70 -10.99 -7.17 20.59
C GLU A 70 -10.10 -7.25 19.35
N ARG A 71 -10.55 -8.02 18.34
CA ARG A 71 -10.05 -7.89 16.97
C ARG A 71 -11.01 -7.03 16.17
N GLY A 72 -10.48 -6.14 15.36
CA GLY A 72 -11.25 -5.40 14.36
C GLY A 72 -11.24 -6.11 13.02
N TYR A 73 -12.29 -5.97 12.23
CA TYR A 73 -12.30 -6.46 10.86
C TYR A 73 -13.28 -5.72 9.96
N ILE A 74 -12.97 -5.71 8.67
CA ILE A 74 -13.91 -5.32 7.61
C ILE A 74 -14.18 -6.51 6.70
N LYS A 75 -15.35 -6.48 6.04
CA LYS A 75 -15.69 -7.43 4.98
C LYS A 75 -15.50 -6.73 3.66
N VAL A 76 -14.73 -7.34 2.77
CA VAL A 76 -14.36 -6.78 1.46
C VAL A 76 -14.53 -7.82 0.38
N GLY A 77 -14.88 -7.39 -0.83
CA GLY A 77 -14.90 -8.27 -1.99
C GLY A 77 -13.49 -8.69 -2.41
N PRO A 78 -13.28 -9.91 -2.96
CA PRO A 78 -11.97 -10.33 -3.46
C PRO A 78 -11.42 -9.38 -4.53
N THR A 79 -12.29 -8.86 -5.40
CA THR A 79 -11.92 -7.88 -6.44
C THR A 79 -11.55 -6.53 -5.83
N GLU A 80 -12.25 -6.09 -4.79
CA GLU A 80 -11.95 -4.83 -4.08
C GLU A 80 -10.57 -4.93 -3.42
N LEU A 81 -10.33 -6.01 -2.68
CA LEU A 81 -9.03 -6.25 -2.05
C LEU A 81 -7.91 -6.38 -3.07
N ALA A 82 -8.15 -7.04 -4.21
CA ALA A 82 -7.17 -7.15 -5.29
C ALA A 82 -6.87 -5.80 -5.99
N SER A 83 -7.82 -4.86 -5.95
CA SER A 83 -7.65 -3.50 -6.47
C SER A 83 -7.06 -2.51 -5.48
N LEU A 84 -6.87 -2.92 -4.22
CA LEU A 84 -6.38 -2.06 -3.15
C LEU A 84 -4.94 -1.61 -3.42
N THR A 85 -4.74 -0.31 -3.45
CA THR A 85 -3.41 0.28 -3.61
C THR A 85 -2.72 0.49 -2.25
N PRO A 86 -1.38 0.48 -2.17
CA PRO A 86 -0.61 0.84 -0.98
C PRO A 86 -0.94 2.24 -0.47
N THR A 87 -1.23 3.19 -1.36
CA THR A 87 -1.63 4.55 -0.96
C THR A 87 -2.99 4.54 -0.26
N GLN A 88 -4.00 3.86 -0.82
CA GLN A 88 -5.31 3.72 -0.17
C GLN A 88 -5.19 3.01 1.17
N TYR A 89 -4.44 1.91 1.22
CA TYR A 89 -4.14 1.20 2.47
C TYR A 89 -3.48 2.12 3.49
N TYR A 90 -2.41 2.82 3.11
CA TYR A 90 -1.65 3.69 4.00
C TYR A 90 -2.49 4.87 4.53
N ASN A 91 -3.34 5.44 3.69
CA ASN A 91 -4.28 6.49 4.09
C ASN A 91 -5.29 5.95 5.11
N TYR A 92 -5.92 4.80 4.81
CA TYR A 92 -6.86 4.16 5.73
C TYR A 92 -6.20 3.78 7.05
N TYR A 93 -4.99 3.23 6.99
CA TYR A 93 -4.18 2.88 8.15
C TYR A 93 -3.96 4.11 9.06
N ASN A 94 -3.45 5.21 8.52
CA ASN A 94 -3.14 6.41 9.32
C ASN A 94 -4.38 7.13 9.85
N THR A 95 -5.50 7.07 9.14
CA THR A 95 -6.71 7.81 9.50
C THR A 95 -7.65 7.00 10.39
N VAL A 96 -7.71 5.68 10.21
CA VAL A 96 -8.70 4.81 10.85
C VAL A 96 -8.09 3.81 11.81
N LEU A 97 -6.94 3.18 11.49
CA LEU A 97 -6.44 2.03 12.25
C LEU A 97 -5.39 2.36 13.30
N LYS A 98 -4.46 3.26 13.00
CA LYS A 98 -3.23 3.49 13.77
C LYS A 98 -3.45 3.84 15.25
N ASN A 99 -4.59 4.42 15.59
CA ASN A 99 -4.94 4.84 16.95
C ASN A 99 -6.08 3.99 17.57
N THR A 100 -6.33 2.80 17.04
CA THR A 100 -7.31 1.86 17.60
C THR A 100 -6.67 0.96 18.65
N ASP A 101 -7.50 0.36 19.51
CA ASP A 101 -7.10 -0.55 20.58
C ASP A 101 -7.27 -2.04 20.20
N TYR A 102 -7.46 -2.32 18.91
CA TYR A 102 -7.61 -3.70 18.43
C TYR A 102 -6.29 -4.46 18.55
N LEU A 103 -6.36 -5.69 19.07
CA LEU A 103 -5.20 -6.59 19.17
C LEU A 103 -4.60 -6.91 17.80
N TRP A 104 -5.47 -7.09 16.80
CA TRP A 104 -5.12 -7.19 15.40
C TRP A 104 -6.31 -6.75 14.55
N PHE A 105 -6.06 -6.49 13.27
CA PHE A 105 -7.09 -6.11 12.31
C PHE A 105 -7.07 -7.01 11.07
N THR A 106 -8.24 -7.35 10.53
CA THR A 106 -8.32 -8.24 9.35
C THR A 106 -9.27 -7.70 8.28
N PHE A 107 -8.85 -7.75 7.03
CA PHE A 107 -9.73 -7.57 5.87
C PHE A 107 -10.16 -8.97 5.43
N VAL A 108 -11.45 -9.26 5.51
CA VAL A 108 -11.98 -10.61 5.32
C VAL A 108 -12.68 -10.70 3.97
N CYS A 109 -12.17 -11.54 3.06
CA CYS A 109 -12.86 -11.90 1.83
C CYS A 109 -13.73 -13.15 2.03
N PRO A 110 -14.88 -13.25 1.32
CA PRO A 110 -15.73 -14.44 1.33
C PRO A 110 -15.04 -15.73 0.85
N ASP A 111 -13.98 -15.61 0.03
CA ASP A 111 -13.23 -16.75 -0.51
C ASP A 111 -12.14 -17.29 0.44
N GLY A 112 -12.07 -16.76 1.67
CA GLY A 112 -11.07 -17.15 2.67
C GLY A 112 -9.72 -16.46 2.50
N THR A 113 -9.54 -15.58 1.51
CA THR A 113 -8.39 -14.67 1.46
C THR A 113 -8.60 -13.46 2.36
N GLY A 114 -7.52 -12.75 2.64
CA GLY A 114 -7.60 -11.54 3.43
C GLY A 114 -6.28 -10.82 3.58
N LEU A 115 -6.36 -9.69 4.26
CA LEU A 115 -5.22 -8.91 4.72
C LEU A 115 -5.19 -8.92 6.23
N TYR A 116 -4.15 -9.51 6.82
CA TYR A 116 -3.97 -9.59 8.26
C TYR A 116 -2.95 -8.55 8.75
N ILE A 117 -3.37 -7.70 9.68
CA ILE A 117 -2.56 -6.66 10.30
C ILE A 117 -2.28 -7.12 11.74
N PRO A 118 -1.11 -7.72 12.03
CA PRO A 118 -0.80 -8.28 13.34
C PRO A 118 -0.79 -7.25 14.47
N ASN A 119 -0.37 -6.03 14.15
CA ASN A 119 -0.31 -4.93 15.09
C ASN A 119 -0.78 -3.65 14.38
N VAL A 120 -1.78 -2.98 14.94
CA VAL A 120 -2.30 -1.74 14.35
C VAL A 120 -1.36 -0.54 14.58
N GLU A 121 -0.32 -0.66 15.40
CA GLU A 121 0.65 0.43 15.61
C GLU A 121 1.75 0.49 14.54
N ASP A 122 2.08 -0.64 13.89
CA ASP A 122 3.13 -0.71 12.88
C ASP A 122 2.58 -0.58 11.45
N GLY A 123 1.32 -0.96 11.23
CA GLY A 123 0.65 -0.92 9.94
C GLY A 123 1.20 -1.92 8.93
N GLY A 124 2.12 -2.80 9.33
CA GLY A 124 2.56 -3.91 8.50
C GLY A 124 1.40 -4.89 8.32
N ALA A 125 1.27 -5.48 7.13
CA ALA A 125 0.20 -6.42 6.86
C ALA A 125 0.65 -7.61 6.03
N CYS A 126 -0.06 -8.72 6.15
CA CYS A 126 0.15 -9.93 5.37
C CYS A 126 -1.08 -10.23 4.52
N TYR A 127 -0.90 -10.23 3.20
CA TYR A 127 -1.90 -10.79 2.28
C TYR A 127 -1.79 -12.31 2.34
N CYS A 128 -2.87 -12.99 2.70
CA CYS A 128 -2.84 -14.41 3.04
C CYS A 128 -4.20 -15.09 2.86
N THR A 129 -4.24 -16.40 3.03
CA THR A 129 -5.47 -17.08 3.45
C THR A 129 -5.63 -16.97 4.95
N ILE A 130 -6.86 -16.81 5.43
CA ILE A 130 -7.17 -16.57 6.84
C ILE A 130 -8.05 -17.68 7.44
N ASP A 131 -7.92 -17.89 8.75
CA ASP A 131 -8.78 -18.80 9.51
C ASP A 131 -10.09 -18.12 9.96
N SER A 132 -10.92 -18.84 10.72
CA SER A 132 -12.19 -18.33 11.27
C SER A 132 -12.01 -17.16 12.25
N MET A 133 -10.82 -17.00 12.82
CA MET A 133 -10.46 -15.89 13.70
C MET A 133 -9.83 -14.71 12.93
N GLY A 134 -9.70 -14.83 11.61
CA GLY A 134 -9.08 -13.81 10.76
C GLY A 134 -7.55 -13.76 10.90
N ARG A 135 -6.91 -14.85 11.32
CA ARG A 135 -5.45 -14.98 11.45
C ARG A 135 -4.84 -15.65 10.23
N VAL A 136 -3.54 -15.45 10.02
CA VAL A 136 -2.79 -16.00 8.88
C VAL A 136 -2.79 -17.52 8.92
N VAL A 137 -3.10 -18.14 7.78
CA VAL A 137 -2.90 -19.57 7.52
C VAL A 137 -1.77 -19.77 6.50
N HIS A 138 -1.89 -19.16 5.31
CA HIS A 138 -0.86 -19.23 4.27
C HIS A 138 -0.51 -17.82 3.75
N PRO A 139 0.69 -17.30 4.05
CA PRO A 139 1.13 -15.98 3.58
C PRO A 139 1.42 -16.00 2.07
N LYS A 140 0.86 -15.02 1.35
CA LYS A 140 1.04 -14.81 -0.10
C LYS A 140 1.86 -13.56 -0.42
N GLY A 141 1.87 -12.58 0.47
CA GLY A 141 2.65 -11.37 0.35
C GLY A 141 2.51 -10.47 1.56
N PHE A 142 3.22 -9.35 1.55
CA PHE A 142 3.35 -8.44 2.67
C PHE A 142 3.20 -7.00 2.20
N ILE A 143 2.44 -6.22 2.96
CA ILE A 143 2.46 -4.76 2.90
C ILE A 143 3.44 -4.28 3.95
N ILE A 144 4.41 -3.49 3.52
CA ILE A 144 5.48 -2.94 4.34
C ILE A 144 5.28 -1.44 4.40
N VAL A 145 5.24 -0.92 5.63
CA VAL A 145 5.13 0.51 5.92
C VAL A 145 6.43 0.98 6.55
N GLU A 146 7.14 1.86 5.86
CA GLU A 146 8.42 2.44 6.29
C GLU A 146 8.33 3.97 6.22
N GLY A 147 8.04 4.60 7.36
CA GLY A 147 7.82 6.04 7.45
C GLY A 147 6.62 6.48 6.61
N GLU A 148 6.87 7.28 5.58
CA GLU A 148 5.86 7.77 4.62
C GLU A 148 5.72 6.87 3.39
N THR A 149 6.47 5.77 3.32
CA THR A 149 6.43 4.84 2.19
C THR A 149 5.62 3.60 2.56
N CYS A 150 4.71 3.20 1.67
CA CYS A 150 3.99 1.94 1.76
C CYS A 150 4.17 1.19 0.44
N TYR A 151 4.62 -0.07 0.51
CA TYR A 151 4.79 -0.91 -0.67
C TYR A 151 4.45 -2.36 -0.38
N TYR A 152 4.27 -3.13 -1.45
CA TYR A 152 3.94 -4.55 -1.38
C TYR A 152 5.13 -5.41 -1.81
N ALA A 153 5.36 -6.50 -1.10
CA ALA A 153 6.34 -7.53 -1.42
C ALA A 153 5.63 -8.89 -1.54
N GLU A 154 5.81 -9.58 -2.67
CA GLU A 154 5.28 -10.93 -2.85
C GLU A 154 6.08 -11.93 -2.01
N ASN A 155 5.38 -12.94 -1.49
CA ASN A 155 6.03 -14.05 -0.82
C ASN A 155 6.38 -15.12 -1.87
N ASN A 156 7.65 -15.20 -2.24
CA ASN A 156 8.15 -16.12 -3.28
C ASN A 156 8.48 -17.53 -2.74
N ASN A 157 7.79 -17.97 -1.69
CA ASN A 157 8.00 -19.29 -1.08
C ASN A 157 7.86 -20.43 -2.09
#